data_AF-A0AAE9GWA0-F1
#
_entry.id   AF-A0AAE9GWA0-F1
#
_cell.length_a   1.000
_cell.length_b   1.000
_cell.length_c   1.000
_cell.angle_alpha   90.00
_cell.angle_beta   90.00
_cell.angle_gamma   90.00
#
_symmetry.space_group_name_H-M   'P 1'
#
loop_
_entity.id
_entity.type
_entity.pdbx_description
1 polymer ?
#
loop_
_entity_poly.entity_id
_entity_poly.type
_entity_poly.pdbx_seq_one_letter_code
_entity_poly.pdbx_strand_id
1 'polypeptide(L)'
;MPQLIKRAALLLGTLATLAACQHTPPSAAADTALDGRYASEGYAQRAQGYDWVMVTVRGQADNKLAIDINSRSDIKKPTCRFSGEAVKTAENRYEIGDKGSRLIFVFSPNSLSIDSADPVALHYPCSGGASLADVYHKL
;
A
#
# COMPACT_ATOMS: atom_id res chain seq x y z
N MET A 1 -19.83 -76.10 40.76
CA MET A 1 -20.63 -75.61 39.60
C MET A 1 -19.90 -74.41 39.00
N PRO A 2 -19.85 -74.28 37.65
CA PRO A 2 -19.01 -73.35 36.88
C PRO A 2 -19.65 -71.95 36.83
N GLN A 3 -18.99 -70.87 36.42
CA GLN A 3 -18.81 -70.37 35.03
C GLN A 3 -17.96 -69.08 35.18
N LEU A 4 -16.72 -68.95 34.67
CA LEU A 4 -16.32 -68.74 33.28
C LEU A 4 -17.21 -67.74 32.51
N ILE A 5 -16.72 -66.51 32.26
CA ILE A 5 -16.94 -65.79 31.00
C ILE A 5 -15.71 -64.91 30.74
N LYS A 6 -15.02 -65.28 29.65
CA LYS A 6 -13.99 -64.55 28.93
C LYS A 6 -14.65 -63.46 28.07
N ARG A 7 -14.06 -62.27 27.96
CA ARG A 7 -14.07 -61.44 26.74
C ARG A 7 -12.72 -60.72 26.67
N ALA A 8 -11.71 -61.34 26.08
CA ALA A 8 -11.40 -61.24 24.65
C ALA A 8 -10.97 -59.82 24.27
N ALA A 9 -9.66 -59.59 24.36
CA ALA A 9 -8.94 -58.58 23.58
C ALA A 9 -8.99 -58.94 22.08
N LEU A 10 -8.63 -57.96 21.24
CA LEU A 10 -8.51 -57.90 19.75
C LEU A 10 -9.45 -56.79 19.21
N LEU A 11 -9.06 -55.82 18.37
CA LEU A 11 -7.91 -55.64 17.48
C LEU A 11 -7.91 -54.19 16.92
N LEU A 12 -6.72 -53.77 16.45
CA LEU A 12 -6.43 -52.99 15.23
C LEU A 12 -6.95 -51.55 15.07
N GLY A 13 -6.02 -50.68 14.66
CA GLY A 13 -6.33 -49.68 13.64
C GLY A 13 -5.59 -48.35 13.80
N THR A 14 -4.46 -48.24 13.12
CA THR A 14 -3.65 -47.03 12.89
C THR A 14 -4.45 -45.79 12.45
N LEU A 15 -4.07 -44.61 12.95
CA LEU A 15 -4.13 -43.37 12.16
C LEU A 15 -2.86 -42.53 12.39
N ALA A 16 -2.04 -42.50 11.33
CA ALA A 16 -1.00 -41.49 11.16
C ALA A 16 -1.67 -40.18 10.73
N THR A 17 -1.32 -39.07 11.38
CA THR A 17 -1.56 -37.73 10.81
C THR A 17 -0.27 -36.94 10.86
N LEU A 18 0.36 -36.84 9.69
CA LEU A 18 1.35 -35.84 9.34
C LEU A 18 0.71 -34.45 9.48
N ALA A 19 1.14 -33.66 10.46
CA ALA A 19 0.90 -32.21 10.43
C ALA A 19 2.03 -31.58 9.62
N ALA A 20 1.69 -31.25 8.38
CA ALA A 20 2.54 -30.67 7.35
C ALA A 20 3.18 -29.34 7.77
N CYS A 21 4.35 -29.06 7.19
CA CYS A 21 5.04 -27.77 7.27
C CYS A 21 4.07 -26.61 7.03
N GLN A 22 4.04 -25.64 7.94
CA GLN A 22 3.46 -24.33 7.67
C GLN A 22 4.36 -23.61 6.66
N HIS A 23 4.12 -23.84 5.36
CA HIS A 23 4.53 -22.89 4.33
C HIS A 23 3.58 -21.70 4.46
N THR A 24 4.03 -20.63 5.11
CA THR A 24 3.38 -19.33 5.01
C THR A 24 3.51 -18.89 3.55
N PRO A 25 2.42 -18.73 2.78
CA PRO A 25 2.50 -18.20 1.43
C PRO A 25 3.02 -16.75 1.51
N PRO A 26 3.93 -16.32 0.63
CA PRO A 26 4.39 -14.94 0.62
C PRO A 26 3.23 -14.01 0.20
N SER A 27 2.87 -13.13 1.14
CA SER A 27 2.35 -11.77 0.98
C SER A 27 1.93 -11.32 -0.42
N ALA A 28 0.85 -11.89 -0.97
CA ALA A 28 0.19 -11.35 -2.16
C ALA A 28 -1.04 -10.48 -1.80
N ALA A 29 -1.50 -10.53 -0.55
CA ALA A 29 -2.68 -9.81 -0.08
C ALA A 29 -2.38 -8.34 0.34
N ALA A 30 -1.11 -7.99 0.57
CA ALA A 30 -0.74 -6.65 1.02
C ALA A 30 -0.80 -5.61 -0.11
N ASP A 31 -0.43 -5.98 -1.34
CA ASP A 31 -0.35 -5.01 -2.44
C ASP A 31 -1.73 -4.52 -2.91
N THR A 32 -2.76 -5.38 -2.90
CA THR A 32 -4.15 -4.96 -3.21
C THR A 32 -4.75 -4.05 -2.14
N ALA A 33 -4.24 -4.08 -0.90
CA ALA A 33 -4.71 -3.18 0.14
C ALA A 33 -4.25 -1.72 -0.09
N LEU A 34 -3.16 -1.53 -0.83
CA LEU A 34 -2.59 -0.21 -1.13
C LEU A 34 -3.32 0.48 -2.29
N ASP A 35 -3.94 -0.30 -3.18
CA ASP A 35 -4.71 0.22 -4.31
C ASP A 35 -5.83 1.15 -3.89
N GLY A 36 -6.01 2.22 -4.66
CA GLY A 36 -7.09 3.15 -4.47
C GLY A 36 -6.69 4.59 -4.72
N ARG A 37 -7.53 5.49 -4.21
CA ARG A 37 -7.34 6.93 -4.31
C ARG A 37 -7.19 7.49 -2.92
N TYR A 38 -6.20 8.35 -2.75
CA TYR A 38 -5.92 9.07 -1.53
C TYR A 38 -6.02 10.56 -1.83
N ALA A 39 -6.56 11.35 -0.92
CA ALA A 39 -6.74 12.78 -1.16
C ALA A 39 -6.43 13.63 0.07
N SER A 40 -6.00 14.86 -0.18
CA SER A 40 -5.81 15.88 0.85
C SER A 40 -7.18 16.32 1.39
N GLU A 41 -7.23 16.90 2.59
CA GLU A 41 -8.49 17.36 3.20
C GLU A 41 -9.33 18.25 2.29
N GLY A 42 -8.69 19.18 1.56
CA GLY A 42 -9.38 20.11 0.65
C GLY A 42 -10.16 19.44 -0.48
N TYR A 43 -9.89 18.16 -0.79
CA TYR A 43 -10.61 17.42 -1.82
C TYR A 43 -12.11 17.27 -1.53
N ALA A 44 -12.51 17.19 -0.25
CA ALA A 44 -13.91 17.12 0.16
C ALA A 44 -14.70 18.37 -0.28
N GLN A 45 -14.03 19.52 -0.33
CA GLN A 45 -14.62 20.82 -0.70
C GLN A 45 -14.25 21.27 -2.12
N ARG A 46 -13.68 20.39 -2.96
CA ARG A 46 -13.22 20.73 -4.32
C ARG A 46 -14.28 21.43 -5.19
N ALA A 47 -15.56 21.10 -4.99
CA ALA A 47 -16.67 21.73 -5.73
C ALA A 47 -16.87 23.22 -5.37
N GLN A 48 -16.36 23.65 -4.21
CA GLN A 48 -16.40 25.04 -3.72
C GLN A 48 -15.15 25.82 -4.15
N GLY A 49 -14.26 25.23 -4.97
CA GLY A 49 -13.05 25.88 -5.46
C GLY A 49 -11.85 25.81 -4.51
N TYR A 50 -11.90 24.95 -3.50
CA TYR A 50 -10.75 24.67 -2.63
C TYR A 50 -9.63 23.99 -3.41
N ASP A 51 -8.42 24.21 -2.93
CA ASP A 51 -7.22 23.53 -3.40
C ASP A 51 -7.20 22.08 -2.92
N TRP A 52 -6.69 21.19 -3.75
CA TRP A 52 -6.68 19.76 -3.45
C TRP A 52 -5.56 19.04 -4.19
N VAL A 53 -5.18 17.90 -3.63
CA VAL A 53 -4.30 16.91 -4.24
C VAL A 53 -4.97 15.55 -4.12
N MET A 54 -4.84 14.75 -5.17
CA MET A 54 -5.28 13.37 -5.22
C MET A 54 -4.15 12.51 -5.74
N VAL A 55 -3.91 11.39 -5.06
CA VAL A 55 -2.94 10.36 -5.42
C VAL A 55 -3.71 9.09 -5.76
N THR A 56 -3.59 8.62 -6.98
CA THR A 56 -4.13 7.33 -7.42
C THR A 56 -2.99 6.31 -7.41
N VAL A 57 -3.22 5.19 -6.73
CA VAL A 57 -2.25 4.11 -6.54
C VAL A 57 -2.80 2.85 -7.20
N ARG A 58 -1.98 2.21 -8.02
CA ARG A 58 -2.30 0.94 -8.69
C ARG A 58 -1.14 -0.03 -8.56
N GLY A 59 -1.39 -1.21 -8.01
CA GLY A 59 -0.45 -2.30 -7.88
C GLY A 59 0.02 -2.80 -9.24
N GLN A 60 1.30 -3.13 -9.33
CA GLN A 60 1.94 -3.73 -10.49
C GLN A 60 2.77 -4.95 -10.07
N ALA A 61 3.21 -5.73 -11.05
CA ALA A 61 4.15 -6.82 -10.80
C ALA A 61 5.47 -6.31 -10.21
N ASP A 62 6.28 -7.24 -9.67
CA ASP A 62 7.65 -6.98 -9.21
C ASP A 62 7.78 -5.92 -8.08
N ASN A 63 6.79 -5.86 -7.18
CA ASN A 63 6.75 -4.92 -6.06
C ASN A 63 6.77 -3.44 -6.50
N LYS A 64 6.03 -3.13 -7.57
CA LYS A 64 5.92 -1.78 -8.12
C LYS A 64 4.51 -1.23 -7.96
N LEU A 65 4.40 0.09 -7.91
CA LEU A 65 3.13 0.81 -7.94
C LEU A 65 3.16 1.83 -9.07
N ALA A 66 2.09 1.91 -9.86
CA ALA A 66 1.83 3.07 -10.68
C ALA A 66 1.18 4.16 -9.81
N ILE A 67 1.79 5.34 -9.78
CA ILE A 67 1.35 6.50 -9.02
C ILE A 67 0.95 7.60 -10.00
N ASP A 68 -0.28 8.11 -9.87
CA ASP A 68 -0.74 9.30 -10.57
C ASP A 68 -1.15 10.37 -9.54
N ILE A 69 -0.58 11.57 -9.65
CA ILE A 69 -0.87 12.70 -8.79
C ILE A 69 -1.55 13.79 -9.62
N ASN A 70 -2.69 14.26 -9.14
CA ASN A 70 -3.43 15.39 -9.70
C ASN A 70 -3.65 16.43 -8.61
N SER A 71 -3.44 17.70 -8.92
CA SER A 71 -3.65 18.79 -7.97
C SER A 71 -4.23 20.02 -8.64
N ARG A 72 -4.96 20.84 -7.88
CA ARG A 72 -5.42 22.19 -8.25
C ARG A 72 -4.68 23.28 -7.44
N SER A 73 -3.43 23.04 -7.09
CA SER A 73 -2.64 23.92 -6.21
C SER A 73 -1.35 24.42 -6.88
N ASP A 74 -1.32 24.51 -8.21
CA ASP A 74 -0.15 25.02 -8.95
C ASP A 74 -0.29 26.54 -9.22
N ILE A 75 0.78 27.30 -8.95
CA ILE A 75 0.80 28.76 -9.04
C ILE A 75 0.78 29.24 -10.50
N LYS A 76 1.36 28.47 -11.42
CA LYS A 76 1.51 28.84 -12.84
C LYS A 76 0.39 28.27 -13.71
N LYS A 77 -0.18 27.13 -13.31
CA LYS A 77 -1.24 26.42 -14.01
C LYS A 77 -2.31 26.05 -12.99
N PRO A 78 -3.60 26.15 -13.33
CA PRO A 78 -4.68 25.77 -12.41
C PRO A 78 -4.68 24.27 -12.07
N THR A 79 -3.87 23.44 -12.73
CA THR A 79 -3.74 22.01 -12.45
C THR A 79 -2.30 21.51 -12.58
N CYS A 80 -1.83 20.76 -11.58
CA CYS A 80 -0.60 19.97 -11.61
C CYS A 80 -0.92 18.49 -11.90
N ARG A 81 -0.08 17.83 -12.69
CA ARG A 81 -0.19 16.41 -12.99
C ARG A 81 1.18 15.75 -13.03
N PHE A 82 1.31 14.64 -12.31
CA PHE A 82 2.51 13.81 -12.29
C PHE A 82 2.11 12.34 -12.38
N SER A 83 2.91 11.55 -13.07
CA SER A 83 2.75 10.10 -13.14
C SER A 83 4.13 9.46 -13.04
N GLY A 84 4.24 8.38 -12.29
CA GLY A 84 5.51 7.66 -12.12
C GLY A 84 5.32 6.25 -11.59
N GLU A 85 6.38 5.46 -11.70
CA GLU A 85 6.45 4.10 -11.17
C GLU A 85 7.27 4.10 -9.89
N ALA A 86 6.63 3.73 -8.78
CA ALA A 86 7.28 3.63 -7.48
C ALA A 86 7.74 2.21 -7.22
N VAL A 87 8.99 2.05 -6.76
CA VAL A 87 9.60 0.76 -6.44
C VAL A 87 9.59 0.56 -4.93
N LYS A 88 9.20 -0.61 -4.46
CA LYS A 88 9.24 -0.96 -3.03
C LYS A 88 10.67 -0.97 -2.52
N THR A 89 10.94 -0.25 -1.44
CA THR A 89 12.25 -0.19 -0.79
C THR A 89 12.23 -0.70 0.65
N ALA A 90 11.07 -0.72 1.28
CA ALA A 90 10.83 -1.41 2.55
C ALA A 90 9.35 -1.80 2.68
N GLU A 91 8.97 -2.41 3.81
CA GLU A 91 7.57 -2.66 4.12
C GLU A 91 6.78 -1.34 4.13
N ASN A 92 5.64 -1.32 3.42
CA ASN A 92 4.79 -0.14 3.24
C ASN A 92 5.49 1.11 2.68
N ARG A 93 6.69 0.98 2.11
CA ARG A 93 7.50 2.11 1.63
C ARG A 93 7.93 1.92 0.19
N TYR A 94 7.59 2.90 -0.64
CA TYR A 94 7.88 2.92 -2.07
C TYR A 94 8.54 4.24 -2.46
N GLU A 95 9.38 4.23 -3.49
CA GLU A 95 10.13 5.41 -3.93
C GLU A 95 10.05 5.62 -5.44
N ILE A 96 9.97 6.88 -5.87
CA ILE A 96 10.16 7.31 -7.26
C ILE A 96 11.37 8.27 -7.32
N GLY A 97 12.33 8.01 -8.23
CA GLY A 97 13.49 8.87 -8.48
C GLY A 97 14.83 8.11 -8.44
N ASP A 98 15.93 8.83 -8.70
CA ASP A 98 17.31 8.33 -8.58
C ASP A 98 18.21 9.41 -7.96
N LYS A 99 19.25 8.98 -7.22
CA LYS A 99 20.37 9.81 -6.72
C LYS A 99 20.01 11.23 -6.22
N GLY A 100 19.37 11.31 -5.06
CA GLY A 100 19.29 12.52 -4.24
C GLY A 100 17.94 13.22 -4.26
N SER A 101 17.20 13.16 -5.36
CA SER A 101 15.84 13.70 -5.48
C SER A 101 14.84 12.56 -5.63
N ARG A 102 14.09 12.27 -4.56
CA ARG A 102 13.18 11.11 -4.50
C ARG A 102 11.88 11.44 -3.81
N LEU A 103 10.76 10.98 -4.36
CA LEU A 103 9.49 10.97 -3.65
C LEU A 103 9.39 9.66 -2.88
N ILE A 104 9.11 9.75 -1.59
CA ILE A 104 8.97 8.63 -0.66
C ILE A 104 7.49 8.53 -0.31
N PHE A 105 6.91 7.36 -0.58
CA PHE A 105 5.52 7.03 -0.31
C PHE A 105 5.49 6.05 0.85
N VAL A 106 4.87 6.43 1.97
CA VAL A 106 4.70 5.56 3.15
C VAL A 106 3.22 5.32 3.38
N PHE A 107 2.82 4.05 3.31
CA PHE A 107 1.46 3.62 3.49
C PHE A 107 1.18 3.28 4.95
N SER A 108 -0.02 3.62 5.41
CA SER A 108 -0.57 3.26 6.71
C SER A 108 -2.04 2.86 6.52
N PRO A 109 -2.71 2.27 7.53
CA PRO A 109 -4.12 1.95 7.41
C PRO A 109 -4.95 3.18 6.99
N ASN A 110 -5.55 3.12 5.80
CA ASN A 110 -6.35 4.18 5.18
C ASN A 110 -5.64 5.52 4.93
N SER A 111 -4.32 5.56 4.92
CA SER A 111 -3.58 6.79 4.60
C SER A 111 -2.28 6.52 3.83
N LEU A 112 -1.82 7.58 3.18
CA LEU A 112 -0.57 7.63 2.43
C LEU A 112 0.12 8.95 2.76
N SER A 113 1.36 8.93 3.22
CA SER A 113 2.18 10.14 3.30
C SER A 113 3.17 10.21 2.13
N ILE A 114 3.38 11.41 1.60
CA ILE A 114 4.45 11.68 0.63
C ILE A 114 5.49 12.59 1.30
N ASP A 115 6.76 12.22 1.18
CA ASP A 115 7.89 12.97 1.73
C ASP A 115 9.10 12.90 0.77
N SER A 116 10.12 13.71 1.02
CA SER A 116 11.41 13.64 0.36
C SER A 116 12.52 14.11 1.28
N ALA A 117 13.68 13.47 1.19
CA ALA A 117 14.92 14.00 1.77
C ALA A 117 15.39 15.29 1.07
N ASP A 118 14.92 15.54 -0.16
CA ASP A 118 15.15 16.77 -0.92
C ASP A 118 13.83 17.54 -1.04
N PRO A 119 13.61 18.60 -0.25
CA PRO A 119 12.38 19.39 -0.30
C PRO A 119 12.04 19.92 -1.70
N VAL A 120 13.05 20.14 -2.56
CA VAL A 120 12.83 20.60 -3.93
C VAL A 120 12.05 19.57 -4.75
N ALA A 121 12.26 18.27 -4.49
CA ALA A 121 11.55 17.17 -5.15
C ALA A 121 10.04 17.24 -4.92
N LEU A 122 9.60 17.73 -3.75
CA LEU A 122 8.20 17.84 -3.37
C LEU A 122 7.46 18.95 -4.12
N HIS A 123 8.20 19.89 -4.71
CA HIS A 123 7.64 21.03 -5.42
C HIS A 123 7.75 20.92 -6.94
N TYR A 124 8.74 20.18 -7.44
CA TYR A 124 9.04 20.06 -8.86
C TYR A 124 7.85 19.56 -9.71
N PRO A 125 7.06 18.55 -9.26
CA PRO A 125 5.89 18.09 -10.00
C PRO A 125 4.85 19.18 -10.28
N CYS A 126 4.75 20.17 -9.39
CA CYS A 126 3.72 21.23 -9.43
C CYS A 126 4.32 22.64 -9.60
N SER A 127 5.44 22.74 -10.34
CA SER A 127 6.08 24.00 -10.72
C SER A 127 6.37 24.99 -9.58
N GLY A 128 6.48 24.51 -8.33
CA GLY A 128 6.68 25.34 -7.14
C GLY A 128 5.41 25.87 -6.47
N GLY A 129 4.22 25.51 -6.93
CA GLY A 129 2.96 26.09 -6.45
C GLY A 129 2.41 25.51 -5.14
N ALA A 130 2.60 24.21 -4.96
CA ALA A 130 2.26 23.50 -3.73
C ALA A 130 3.28 22.39 -3.48
N SER A 131 3.49 22.08 -2.21
CA SER A 131 4.26 20.90 -1.81
C SER A 131 3.37 19.67 -1.93
N LEU A 132 3.96 18.55 -2.34
CA LEU A 132 3.37 17.22 -2.18
C LEU A 132 3.57 16.66 -0.77
N ALA A 133 4.28 17.35 0.13
CA ALA A 133 4.47 16.91 1.50
C ALA A 133 3.17 17.02 2.29
N ASP A 134 2.46 15.90 2.46
CA ASP A 134 1.19 15.84 3.18
C ASP A 134 0.85 14.40 3.57
N VAL A 135 -0.20 14.25 4.38
CA VAL A 135 -0.88 12.98 4.64
C VAL A 135 -2.21 12.96 3.88
N TYR A 136 -2.35 11.98 3.01
CA TYR A 136 -3.53 11.76 2.17
C TYR A 136 -4.39 10.65 2.75
N HIS A 137 -5.71 10.87 2.77
CA HIS A 137 -6.67 9.92 3.29
C HIS A 137 -7.32 9.12 2.15
N LYS A 138 -7.44 7.81 2.35
CA LYS A 138 -8.10 6.93 1.38
C LYS A 138 -9.57 7.33 1.21
N LEU A 139 -10.02 7.40 -0.04
CA LEU A 139 -11.41 7.72 -0.43
C LEU A 139 -12.31 6.49 -0.40
#